data_AF-A0A1H1SNG7-F1
#
_entry.id   AF-A0A1H1SNG7-F1
#
_cell.length_a   1.000
_cell.length_b   1.000
_cell.length_c   1.000
_cell.angle_alpha   90.00
_cell.angle_beta   90.00
_cell.angle_gamma   90.00
#
_symmetry.space_group_name_H-M   'P 1'
#
loop_
_entity.id
_entity.type
_entity.pdbx_description
1 polymer ?
#
loop_
_entity_poly.entity_id
_entity_poly.type
_entity_poly.pdbx_seq_one_letter_code
_entity_poly.pdbx_strand_id
1 'polypeptide(L)'
;MEVFIYIADFELGKSQKTFQKYNLSNEAEIILNELSMVYFAVISQEQIDVKNFKLVFGVTSFNLGSGFIDSDGLYHYSLIIDKDAFNLSKNLYNIQNYLVRFYQLFLNELGFVKPQIIYNGNIRYLNQIKINSNKISENNFDLIVKSLMFNNYFDEEVLYKTSLPTDFSDFKNSFFESLKLLHGKIEKACKSILSFKHKSIRKYKTEHKVLSYSANSIIDDVSFDWLFQNLHVIENKRNFDSYDLKLQSKECKIKEMSQQVSNYSYNSYENRLILGYVKLYILKLNEHRKNLENKKILRSRYSGGFQEHLILKYNEIIDLYLRETVSYFNYFHNYFENVLKVYDPLLGFPKDSFSFLSLPHYKNCFELILLYNNLFSKDIKNNSVKSYLEIESFDKLFEVYVFYLIKDIVGMKFSNKYNFIYSGDNRNKLSGAYIFEKLTSGIGVTLYYENLPKEIELLTLFTTEDKKYNPDYVIELSINGYKEFIILDAKYKNYNNSERYRGDIKELTFKYLHGLGVVNNSHKVSGLYILYISEKEKFKRVLRKKFDILESENPILPSIAGISIDPKSFNFSNNYIESIINKHIEILKNRVSVE
;
A
#
# COMPACT_ATOMS: atom_id res chain seq x y z
N MET A 1 -18.84 -36.61 -17.22
CA MET A 1 -17.54 -35.98 -17.55
C MET A 1 -16.89 -35.47 -16.28
N GLU A 2 -15.68 -35.93 -16.03
CA GLU A 2 -14.84 -35.54 -14.90
C GLU A 2 -13.52 -35.00 -15.43
N VAL A 3 -12.96 -34.01 -14.73
CA VAL A 3 -11.65 -33.44 -15.07
C VAL A 3 -10.68 -33.76 -13.95
N PHE A 4 -9.55 -34.35 -14.32
CA PHE A 4 -8.49 -34.72 -13.42
C PHE A 4 -7.27 -33.84 -13.63
N ILE A 5 -6.60 -33.50 -12.54
CA ILE A 5 -5.26 -32.90 -12.54
C ILE A 5 -4.28 -33.91 -11.95
N TYR A 6 -3.17 -34.09 -12.66
CA TYR A 6 -2.02 -34.87 -12.25
C TYR A 6 -0.89 -33.90 -11.94
N ILE A 7 -0.33 -34.02 -10.74
CA ILE A 7 0.72 -33.12 -10.25
C ILE A 7 2.00 -33.91 -10.09
N ALA A 8 3.07 -33.35 -10.63
CA ALA A 8 4.42 -33.83 -10.45
C ALA A 8 5.26 -32.73 -9.80
N ASP A 9 5.82 -33.04 -8.62
CA ASP A 9 6.86 -32.20 -8.02
C ASP A 9 8.22 -32.73 -8.46
N PHE A 10 8.79 -32.10 -9.49
CA PHE A 10 10.15 -32.41 -9.90
C PHE A 10 11.12 -31.60 -9.03
N GLU A 11 11.62 -32.19 -7.94
CA GLU A 11 12.86 -31.70 -7.38
C GLU A 11 13.95 -31.83 -8.45
N LEU A 12 14.53 -30.70 -8.87
CA LEU A 12 15.68 -30.64 -9.79
C LEU A 12 16.72 -31.69 -9.37
N GLY A 13 16.87 -32.76 -10.17
CA GLY A 13 17.87 -33.81 -9.99
C GLY A 13 17.39 -35.14 -9.39
N LYS A 14 16.12 -35.30 -9.02
CA LYS A 14 15.59 -36.61 -8.53
C LYS A 14 14.55 -37.20 -9.48
N SER A 15 14.82 -38.40 -9.98
CA SER A 15 13.95 -39.16 -10.89
C SER A 15 12.85 -39.95 -10.15
N GLN A 16 12.17 -39.35 -9.16
CA GLN A 16 11.06 -40.06 -8.51
C GLN A 16 9.76 -39.91 -9.33
N LYS A 17 9.17 -41.07 -9.66
CA LYS A 17 8.06 -41.28 -10.62
C LYS A 17 6.66 -41.23 -9.97
N THR A 18 6.47 -40.46 -8.90
CA THR A 18 5.17 -40.44 -8.20
C THR A 18 4.38 -39.21 -8.60
N PHE A 19 3.23 -39.44 -9.24
CA PHE A 19 2.26 -38.40 -9.58
C PHE A 19 1.09 -38.45 -8.60
N GLN A 20 0.63 -37.30 -8.13
CA GLN A 20 -0.62 -37.21 -7.36
C GLN A 20 -1.77 -36.88 -8.31
N LYS A 21 -2.88 -37.63 -8.21
CA LYS A 21 -4.07 -37.47 -9.05
C LYS A 21 -5.20 -36.87 -8.20
N TYR A 22 -5.82 -35.81 -8.69
CA TYR A 22 -6.96 -35.14 -8.05
C TYR A 22 -8.13 -35.00 -9.03
N ASN A 23 -9.36 -35.18 -8.54
CA ASN A 23 -10.57 -34.90 -9.31
C ASN A 23 -11.05 -33.47 -9.04
N LEU A 24 -10.97 -32.58 -10.04
CA LEU A 24 -11.35 -31.17 -9.92
C LEU A 24 -12.83 -30.94 -9.61
N SER A 25 -13.68 -31.97 -9.75
CA SER A 25 -15.12 -31.87 -9.49
C SER A 25 -15.49 -32.18 -8.04
N ASN A 26 -14.67 -32.97 -7.34
CA ASN A 26 -15.04 -33.57 -6.06
C ASN A 26 -14.10 -33.17 -4.91
N GLU A 27 -12.87 -32.77 -5.21
CA GLU A 27 -11.87 -32.39 -4.19
C GLU A 27 -12.13 -30.99 -3.64
N ALA A 28 -12.15 -30.83 -2.31
CA ALA A 28 -12.51 -29.58 -1.66
C ALA A 28 -11.50 -28.45 -1.92
N GLU A 29 -10.21 -28.76 -1.98
CA GLU A 29 -9.14 -27.80 -2.26
C GLU A 29 -7.88 -28.53 -2.77
N ILE A 30 -7.32 -28.07 -3.89
CA ILE A 30 -6.08 -28.61 -4.45
C ILE A 30 -4.99 -27.55 -4.28
N ILE A 31 -3.87 -27.93 -3.66
CA ILE A 31 -2.76 -27.01 -3.40
C ILE A 31 -1.63 -27.31 -4.39
N LEU A 32 -1.25 -26.31 -5.18
CA LEU A 32 -0.14 -26.35 -6.12
C LEU A 32 0.96 -25.39 -5.69
N ASN A 33 2.18 -25.65 -6.14
CA ASN A 33 3.26 -24.69 -6.04
C ASN A 33 3.65 -24.11 -7.42
N GLU A 34 4.30 -22.94 -7.47
CA GLU A 34 4.71 -22.30 -8.74
C GLU A 34 5.68 -23.14 -9.60
N LEU A 35 6.34 -24.14 -8.99
CA LEU A 35 7.23 -25.09 -9.67
C LEU A 35 6.53 -26.41 -10.01
N SER A 36 5.27 -26.59 -9.59
CA SER A 36 4.51 -27.80 -9.84
C SER A 36 4.29 -27.91 -11.34
N MET A 37 4.62 -29.08 -11.84
CA MET A 37 4.36 -29.47 -13.20
C MET A 37 3.01 -30.20 -13.22
N VAL A 38 2.09 -29.74 -14.06
CA VAL A 38 0.72 -30.25 -14.08
C VAL A 38 0.36 -30.83 -15.45
N TYR A 39 -0.41 -31.91 -15.41
CA TYR A 39 -1.05 -32.52 -16.56
C TYR A 39 -2.55 -32.64 -16.29
N PHE A 40 -3.38 -32.27 -17.26
CA PHE A 40 -4.82 -32.38 -17.14
C PHE A 40 -5.35 -33.46 -18.07
N ALA A 41 -6.28 -34.26 -17.56
CA ALA A 41 -7.00 -35.26 -18.33
C ALA A 41 -8.51 -35.08 -18.13
N VAL A 42 -9.27 -35.35 -19.18
CA VAL A 42 -10.73 -35.40 -19.13
C VAL A 42 -11.16 -36.85 -19.31
N ILE A 43 -12.02 -37.33 -18.41
CA ILE A 43 -12.60 -38.67 -18.47
C ILE A 43 -14.11 -38.55 -18.67
N SER A 44 -14.66 -39.29 -19.63
CA SER A 44 -16.08 -39.24 -19.96
C SER A 44 -16.60 -40.64 -20.30
N GLN A 45 -17.87 -40.89 -19.98
CA GLN A 45 -18.59 -42.09 -20.41
C GLN A 45 -19.04 -42.00 -21.87
N GLU A 46 -19.12 -40.77 -22.41
CA GLU A 46 -19.51 -40.50 -23.79
C GLU A 46 -18.36 -39.81 -24.52
N GLN A 47 -18.26 -40.06 -25.82
CA GLN A 47 -17.30 -39.39 -26.69
C GLN A 47 -17.62 -37.89 -26.77
N ILE A 48 -16.63 -37.05 -26.44
CA ILE A 48 -16.75 -35.59 -26.44
C ILE A 48 -16.37 -35.05 -27.83
N ASP A 49 -17.16 -34.09 -28.36
CA ASP A 49 -16.73 -33.29 -29.51
C ASP A 49 -15.60 -32.34 -29.08
N VAL A 50 -14.38 -32.68 -29.53
CA VAL A 50 -13.14 -31.95 -29.25
C VAL A 50 -13.22 -30.48 -29.65
N LYS A 51 -14.00 -30.11 -30.69
CA LYS A 51 -14.12 -28.72 -31.14
C LYS A 51 -14.96 -27.86 -30.21
N ASN A 52 -15.88 -28.46 -29.47
CA ASN A 52 -16.82 -27.74 -28.61
C ASN A 52 -16.44 -27.78 -27.14
N PHE A 53 -15.31 -28.39 -26.79
CA PHE A 53 -14.78 -28.43 -25.44
C PHE A 53 -13.62 -27.45 -25.26
N LYS A 54 -13.68 -26.65 -24.19
CA LYS A 54 -12.54 -25.91 -23.67
C LYS A 54 -12.48 -26.03 -22.15
N LEU A 55 -11.30 -26.32 -21.63
CA LEU A 55 -11.00 -26.11 -20.22
C LEU A 55 -10.23 -24.81 -20.09
N VAL A 56 -10.73 -23.90 -19.26
CA VAL A 56 -10.16 -22.56 -19.12
C VAL A 56 -9.69 -22.38 -17.68
N PHE A 57 -8.41 -22.05 -17.55
CA PHE A 57 -7.74 -21.59 -16.33
C PHE A 57 -7.28 -20.15 -16.53
N GLY A 58 -8.19 -19.26 -16.90
CA GLY A 58 -7.77 -17.91 -17.20
C GLY A 58 -8.49 -17.19 -18.29
N VAL A 59 -7.89 -16.44 -19.22
CA VAL A 59 -6.60 -16.37 -19.95
C VAL A 59 -6.03 -17.65 -20.56
N THR A 60 -5.60 -18.67 -19.80
CA THR A 60 -5.07 -19.89 -20.42
C THR A 60 -6.21 -20.85 -20.77
N SER A 61 -6.33 -21.21 -22.04
CA SER A 61 -7.29 -22.21 -22.51
C SER A 61 -6.61 -23.48 -22.99
N PHE A 62 -7.26 -24.60 -22.72
CA PHE A 62 -6.85 -25.93 -23.09
C PHE A 62 -7.95 -26.54 -23.96
N ASN A 63 -7.55 -27.10 -25.09
CA ASN A 63 -8.41 -27.86 -25.99
C ASN A 63 -8.17 -29.36 -25.77
N LEU A 64 -9.15 -30.21 -26.06
CA LEU A 64 -8.90 -31.66 -26.04
C LEU A 64 -7.94 -32.02 -27.18
N GLY A 65 -7.07 -32.99 -26.93
CA GLY A 65 -6.30 -33.64 -27.99
C GLY A 65 -7.24 -34.34 -28.96
N SER A 66 -6.82 -34.43 -30.23
CA SER A 66 -7.59 -35.10 -31.28
C SER A 66 -7.72 -36.61 -31.08
N GLY A 67 -6.91 -37.20 -30.19
CA GLY A 67 -6.97 -38.62 -29.82
C GLY A 67 -7.48 -38.82 -28.39
N PHE A 68 -8.24 -39.90 -28.19
CA PHE A 68 -8.64 -40.40 -26.88
C PHE A 68 -8.22 -41.87 -26.73
N ILE A 69 -8.11 -42.32 -25.48
CA ILE A 69 -7.91 -43.73 -25.14
C ILE A 69 -9.23 -44.25 -24.59
N ASP A 70 -9.73 -45.35 -25.13
CA ASP A 70 -10.84 -46.09 -24.54
C ASP A 70 -10.25 -47.14 -23.59
N SER A 71 -10.60 -47.02 -22.30
CA SER A 71 -10.25 -47.98 -21.27
C SER A 71 -11.48 -48.22 -20.39
N ASP A 72 -11.90 -49.48 -20.29
CA ASP A 72 -13.02 -49.88 -19.42
C ASP A 72 -14.34 -49.12 -19.70
N GLY A 73 -14.60 -48.78 -20.97
CA GLY A 73 -15.80 -48.04 -21.37
C GLY A 73 -15.78 -46.55 -21.03
N LEU A 74 -14.59 -46.01 -20.74
CA LEU A 74 -14.35 -44.59 -20.50
C LEU A 74 -13.41 -44.02 -21.55
N TYR A 75 -13.77 -42.83 -22.05
CA TYR A 75 -12.98 -42.05 -22.98
C TYR A 75 -12.04 -41.12 -22.21
N HIS A 76 -10.72 -41.33 -22.36
CA HIS A 76 -9.67 -40.54 -21.75
C HIS A 76 -9.07 -39.57 -22.77
N TYR A 77 -9.19 -38.27 -22.51
CA TYR A 77 -8.63 -37.22 -23.34
C TYR A 77 -7.47 -36.54 -22.64
N SER A 78 -6.38 -36.32 -23.39
CA SER A 78 -5.32 -35.41 -22.97
C SER A 78 -5.69 -33.98 -23.33
N LEU A 79 -5.27 -33.02 -22.52
CA LEU A 79 -5.46 -31.61 -22.81
C LEU A 79 -4.22 -30.99 -23.44
N ILE A 80 -4.43 -30.27 -24.54
CA ILE A 80 -3.40 -29.56 -25.29
C ILE A 80 -3.60 -28.06 -25.07
N ILE A 81 -2.52 -27.39 -24.69
CA ILE A 81 -2.51 -25.93 -24.52
C ILE A 81 -2.65 -25.25 -25.87
N ASP A 82 -3.57 -24.29 -25.95
CA ASP A 82 -3.71 -23.45 -27.15
C ASP A 82 -2.41 -22.67 -27.39
N LYS A 83 -1.98 -22.57 -28.65
CA LYS A 83 -0.58 -22.25 -29.05
C LYS A 83 -0.06 -20.87 -28.55
N ASP A 84 -0.90 -20.03 -27.97
CA ASP A 84 -0.62 -18.65 -27.57
C ASP A 84 -0.24 -18.47 -26.09
N ALA A 85 -0.07 -19.55 -25.32
CA ALA A 85 0.37 -19.45 -23.92
C ALA A 85 1.88 -19.17 -23.81
N PHE A 86 2.26 -17.90 -23.64
CA PHE A 86 3.63 -17.47 -23.37
C PHE A 86 4.14 -18.01 -22.02
N ASN A 87 5.45 -18.31 -21.93
CA ASN A 87 6.20 -18.67 -20.72
C ASN A 87 5.94 -20.04 -20.06
N LEU A 88 5.68 -21.09 -20.85
CA LEU A 88 5.57 -22.46 -20.33
C LEU A 88 6.83 -23.27 -20.58
N SER A 89 7.50 -23.69 -19.50
CA SER A 89 8.45 -24.81 -19.60
C SER A 89 7.66 -26.11 -19.84
N LYS A 90 8.16 -26.94 -20.76
CA LYS A 90 7.51 -28.21 -21.16
C LYS A 90 8.47 -29.36 -20.92
N ASN A 91 8.03 -30.34 -20.13
CA ASN A 91 8.76 -31.59 -19.98
C ASN A 91 7.89 -32.76 -20.45
N LEU A 92 8.49 -33.66 -21.23
CA LEU A 92 7.86 -34.88 -21.73
C LEU A 92 8.18 -36.04 -20.78
N TYR A 93 7.14 -36.77 -20.36
CA TYR A 93 7.30 -37.96 -19.54
C TYR A 93 6.61 -39.15 -20.17
N ASN A 94 7.22 -40.33 -20.00
CA ASN A 94 6.64 -41.59 -20.42
C ASN A 94 5.95 -42.23 -19.21
N ILE A 95 4.62 -42.33 -19.24
CA ILE A 95 3.81 -42.98 -18.21
C ILE A 95 3.16 -44.19 -18.88
N GLN A 96 3.51 -45.40 -18.43
CA GLN A 96 2.86 -46.66 -18.86
C GLN A 96 2.71 -46.79 -20.39
N ASN A 97 3.77 -46.47 -21.15
CA ASN A 97 3.83 -46.49 -22.63
C ASN A 97 3.17 -45.30 -23.35
N TYR A 98 2.79 -44.24 -22.63
CA TYR A 98 2.24 -43.02 -23.23
C TYR A 98 3.13 -41.80 -22.94
N LEU A 99 3.29 -40.95 -23.96
CA LEU A 99 3.96 -39.67 -23.84
C LEU A 99 2.98 -38.62 -23.31
N VAL A 100 3.14 -38.27 -22.04
CA VAL A 100 2.34 -37.24 -21.36
C VAL A 100 3.15 -35.96 -21.25
N ARG A 101 2.51 -34.83 -21.54
CA ARG A 101 3.13 -33.49 -21.42
C ARG A 101 2.74 -32.86 -20.10
N PHE A 102 3.73 -32.55 -19.28
CA PHE A 102 3.52 -31.73 -18.09
C PHE A 102 3.92 -30.28 -18.38
N TYR A 103 3.18 -29.36 -17.78
CA TYR A 103 3.34 -27.92 -17.97
C TYR A 103 3.53 -27.22 -16.64
N GLN A 104 4.47 -26.27 -16.59
CA GLN A 104 4.61 -25.37 -15.46
C GLN A 104 3.78 -24.11 -15.72
N LEU A 105 2.55 -24.08 -15.21
CA LEU A 105 1.57 -23.04 -15.57
C LEU A 105 1.58 -21.79 -14.68
N PHE A 106 1.99 -21.94 -13.42
CA PHE A 106 1.72 -20.97 -12.37
C PHE A 106 2.96 -20.17 -11.94
N LEU A 107 3.86 -19.90 -12.90
CA LEU A 107 5.06 -19.09 -12.67
C LEU A 107 4.68 -17.67 -12.27
N ASN A 108 5.14 -17.21 -11.11
CA ASN A 108 4.78 -15.90 -10.54
C ASN A 108 3.25 -15.70 -10.38
N GLU A 109 2.51 -16.78 -10.10
CA GLU A 109 1.10 -16.71 -9.72
C GLU A 109 0.92 -17.10 -8.24
N LEU A 110 -0.04 -16.45 -7.57
CA LEU A 110 -0.43 -16.69 -6.17
C LEU A 110 -1.95 -16.55 -6.04
N GLY A 111 -2.55 -17.30 -5.10
CA GLY A 111 -3.98 -17.18 -4.77
C GLY A 111 -4.80 -18.35 -5.30
N PHE A 112 -6.01 -18.11 -5.80
CA PHE A 112 -6.97 -19.17 -6.13
C PHE A 112 -7.41 -19.16 -7.60
N VAL A 113 -7.19 -20.26 -8.33
CA VAL A 113 -7.74 -20.46 -9.68
C VAL A 113 -9.06 -21.18 -9.56
N LYS A 114 -10.09 -20.68 -10.25
CA LYS A 114 -11.35 -21.41 -10.42
C LYS A 114 -11.42 -21.90 -11.86
N PRO A 115 -11.14 -23.19 -12.12
CA PRO A 115 -11.21 -23.72 -13.47
C PRO A 115 -12.66 -23.72 -13.97
N GLN A 116 -12.85 -23.50 -15.26
CA GLN A 116 -14.17 -23.59 -15.88
C GLN A 116 -14.11 -24.44 -17.14
N ILE A 117 -15.13 -25.27 -17.33
CA ILE A 117 -15.35 -26.04 -18.54
C ILE A 117 -16.38 -25.31 -19.38
N ILE A 118 -16.07 -25.12 -20.65
CA ILE A 118 -16.99 -24.66 -21.68
C ILE A 118 -17.26 -25.86 -22.58
N TYR A 119 -18.49 -26.35 -22.61
CA TYR A 119 -18.89 -27.46 -23.48
C TYR A 119 -20.23 -27.16 -24.14
N ASN A 120 -20.27 -27.17 -25.48
CA ASN A 120 -21.46 -26.83 -26.28
C ASN A 120 -22.12 -25.50 -25.85
N GLY A 121 -21.31 -24.49 -25.52
CA GLY A 121 -21.78 -23.18 -25.07
C GLY A 121 -22.17 -23.10 -23.58
N ASN A 122 -22.26 -24.22 -22.87
CA ASN A 122 -22.55 -24.24 -21.44
C ASN A 122 -21.27 -24.08 -20.62
N ILE A 123 -21.32 -23.25 -19.57
CA ILE A 123 -20.22 -23.01 -18.64
C ILE A 123 -20.47 -23.75 -17.34
N ARG A 124 -19.53 -24.63 -16.95
CA ARG A 124 -19.52 -25.30 -15.64
C ARG A 124 -18.27 -24.90 -14.87
N TYR A 125 -18.44 -24.43 -13.64
CA TYR A 125 -17.33 -24.13 -12.74
C TYR A 125 -16.89 -25.37 -11.96
N LEU A 126 -15.58 -25.55 -11.81
CA LEU A 126 -14.96 -26.61 -11.01
C LEU A 126 -14.50 -26.08 -9.64
N ASN A 127 -14.03 -26.99 -8.78
CA ASN A 127 -13.48 -26.64 -7.47
C ASN A 127 -12.20 -25.82 -7.61
N GLN A 128 -11.95 -24.96 -6.61
CA GLN A 128 -10.84 -24.04 -6.63
C GLN A 128 -9.50 -24.73 -6.40
N ILE A 129 -8.46 -24.22 -7.06
CA ILE A 129 -7.08 -24.64 -6.90
C ILE A 129 -6.33 -23.49 -6.24
N LYS A 130 -5.70 -23.74 -5.09
CA LYS A 130 -4.84 -22.79 -4.41
C LYS A 130 -3.41 -22.91 -4.95
N ILE A 131 -2.85 -21.80 -5.40
CA ILE A 131 -1.46 -21.68 -5.82
C ILE A 131 -0.67 -21.02 -4.69
N ASN A 132 0.29 -21.76 -4.15
CA ASN A 132 1.29 -21.26 -3.24
C ASN A 132 2.58 -20.94 -4.02
N SER A 133 3.30 -19.89 -3.61
CA SER A 133 4.65 -19.68 -4.11
C SER A 133 5.62 -20.48 -3.24
N ASN A 134 6.59 -21.15 -3.88
CA ASN A 134 7.71 -21.75 -3.19
C ASN A 134 8.71 -20.72 -2.67
N LYS A 135 8.65 -19.49 -3.20
CA LYS A 135 9.50 -18.39 -2.76
C LYS A 135 9.03 -17.85 -1.42
N ILE A 136 7.71 -17.74 -1.20
CA ILE A 136 7.15 -17.15 0.03
C ILE A 136 5.64 -17.38 0.26
N SER A 137 5.16 -17.05 1.46
CA SER A 137 3.74 -16.94 1.82
C SER A 137 3.08 -15.63 1.35
N GLU A 138 1.77 -15.71 1.08
CA GLU A 138 0.88 -14.57 0.80
C GLU A 138 0.94 -13.50 1.90
N ASN A 139 1.12 -13.92 3.16
CA ASN A 139 1.22 -12.99 4.29
C ASN A 139 2.42 -12.04 4.16
N ASN A 140 3.57 -12.53 3.71
CA ASN A 140 4.75 -11.68 3.57
C ASN A 140 4.64 -10.74 2.36
N PHE A 141 3.99 -11.20 1.28
CA PHE A 141 3.62 -10.31 0.18
C PHE A 141 2.73 -9.17 0.69
N ASP A 142 1.68 -9.50 1.44
CA ASP A 142 0.75 -8.52 2.02
C ASP A 142 1.48 -7.51 2.92
N LEU A 143 2.41 -7.97 3.77
CA LEU A 143 3.21 -7.10 4.63
C LEU A 143 4.13 -6.17 3.84
N ILE A 144 4.82 -6.66 2.80
CA ILE A 144 5.69 -5.84 1.95
C ILE A 144 4.87 -4.76 1.23
N VAL A 145 3.77 -5.16 0.58
CA VAL A 145 2.90 -4.24 -0.16
C VAL A 145 2.34 -3.17 0.78
N LYS A 146 1.85 -3.56 1.96
CA LYS A 146 1.38 -2.63 2.98
C LYS A 146 2.48 -1.68 3.42
N SER A 147 3.68 -2.19 3.70
CA SER A 147 4.81 -1.36 4.12
C SER A 147 5.16 -0.30 3.06
N LEU A 148 5.28 -0.71 1.80
CA LEU A 148 5.52 0.22 0.69
C LEU A 148 4.39 1.26 0.56
N MET A 149 3.12 0.86 0.69
CA MET A 149 1.98 1.77 0.53
C MET A 149 1.80 2.74 1.69
N PHE A 150 1.99 2.30 2.93
CA PHE A 150 1.82 3.14 4.12
C PHE A 150 2.98 4.13 4.30
N ASN A 151 4.19 3.78 3.87
CA ASN A 151 5.35 4.66 3.93
C ASN A 151 5.48 5.60 2.70
N ASN A 152 4.47 5.63 1.82
CA ASN A 152 4.46 6.44 0.59
C ASN A 152 5.59 6.10 -0.40
N TYR A 153 6.02 4.84 -0.45
CA TYR A 153 7.06 4.34 -1.37
C TYR A 153 6.51 3.92 -2.74
N PHE A 154 5.18 3.90 -2.91
CA PHE A 154 4.55 3.83 -4.23
C PHE A 154 4.41 5.23 -4.83
N ASP A 155 5.54 5.87 -5.09
CA ASP A 155 5.64 7.21 -5.68
C ASP A 155 5.74 7.15 -7.23
N GLU A 156 5.95 8.31 -7.86
CA GLU A 156 6.09 8.41 -9.32
C GLU A 156 7.31 7.63 -9.87
N GLU A 157 8.29 7.31 -9.03
CA GLU A 157 9.51 6.61 -9.39
C GLU A 157 9.29 5.09 -9.40
N VAL A 158 8.34 4.56 -8.62
CA VAL A 158 8.02 3.12 -8.54
C VAL A 158 6.88 2.68 -9.47
N LEU A 159 6.03 3.61 -9.90
CA LEU A 159 4.79 3.28 -10.61
C LEU A 159 4.88 3.44 -12.14
N TYR A 160 5.66 4.35 -12.74
CA TYR A 160 5.33 4.82 -14.10
C TYR A 160 6.28 4.45 -15.25
N LYS A 161 5.98 3.33 -15.91
CA LYS A 161 6.65 2.83 -17.14
C LYS A 161 6.57 3.74 -18.39
N THR A 162 5.93 4.90 -18.34
CA THR A 162 5.81 5.81 -19.50
C THR A 162 6.39 7.17 -19.18
N SER A 163 7.25 7.66 -20.07
CA SER A 163 7.63 9.06 -20.20
C SER A 163 6.39 9.86 -20.59
N LEU A 164 5.69 10.41 -19.60
CA LEU A 164 4.59 11.33 -19.86
C LEU A 164 5.15 12.68 -20.38
N PRO A 165 4.48 13.33 -21.36
CA PRO A 165 4.82 14.69 -21.76
C PRO A 165 4.69 15.64 -20.55
N THR A 166 5.55 16.66 -20.53
CA THR A 166 5.75 17.63 -19.45
C THR A 166 4.52 18.46 -19.05
N ASP A 167 3.38 18.33 -19.74
CA ASP A 167 2.19 19.15 -19.51
C ASP A 167 1.13 18.51 -18.59
N PHE A 168 1.43 17.38 -17.94
CA PHE A 168 0.58 16.86 -16.88
C PHE A 168 1.04 17.31 -15.48
N SER A 169 0.92 18.61 -15.19
CA SER A 169 1.17 19.18 -13.85
C SER A 169 0.18 18.71 -12.76
N ASP A 170 -0.74 17.80 -13.09
CA ASP A 170 -1.89 17.40 -12.28
C ASP A 170 -1.83 15.96 -11.73
N PHE A 171 -0.76 15.19 -11.97
CA PHE A 171 -0.62 13.82 -11.41
C PHE A 171 -0.08 13.75 -9.97
N LYS A 172 0.26 14.89 -9.34
CA LYS A 172 0.65 14.98 -7.92
C LYS A 172 -0.37 14.42 -6.92
N ASN A 173 -1.57 14.03 -7.36
CA ASN A 173 -2.67 13.56 -6.52
C ASN A 173 -3.27 12.25 -7.09
N SER A 174 -2.63 11.10 -6.87
CA SER A 174 -3.36 9.82 -7.04
C SER A 174 -4.60 9.80 -6.14
N PHE A 175 -5.65 9.05 -6.49
CA PHE A 175 -6.83 8.92 -5.62
C PHE A 175 -6.43 8.48 -4.20
N PHE A 176 -5.44 7.61 -4.10
CA PHE A 176 -4.92 7.13 -2.83
C PHE A 176 -4.22 8.24 -2.03
N GLU A 177 -3.34 9.03 -2.64
CA GLU A 177 -2.67 10.16 -1.97
C GLU A 177 -3.67 11.25 -1.56
N SER A 178 -4.64 11.53 -2.44
CA SER A 178 -5.78 12.40 -2.16
C SER A 178 -6.57 11.94 -0.93
N LEU A 179 -6.82 10.63 -0.85
CA LEU A 179 -7.56 10.02 0.25
C LEU A 179 -6.74 10.02 1.55
N LYS A 180 -5.42 9.79 1.50
CA LYS A 180 -4.52 9.94 2.66
C LYS A 180 -4.52 11.37 3.18
N LEU A 181 -4.41 12.35 2.29
CA LEU A 181 -4.45 13.76 2.65
C LEU A 181 -5.80 14.11 3.29
N LEU A 182 -6.91 13.67 2.69
CA LEU A 182 -8.25 13.84 3.24
C LEU A 182 -8.39 13.20 4.62
N HIS A 183 -7.92 11.96 4.77
CA HIS A 183 -7.91 11.21 6.02
C HIS A 183 -7.17 11.98 7.12
N GLY A 184 -5.94 12.42 6.87
CA GLY A 184 -5.15 13.19 7.84
C GLY A 184 -5.79 14.54 8.21
N LYS A 185 -6.42 15.22 7.24
CA LYS A 185 -7.14 16.48 7.48
C LYS A 185 -8.40 16.29 8.33
N ILE A 186 -9.21 15.27 8.04
CA ILE A 186 -10.43 15.01 8.81
C ILE A 186 -10.09 14.50 10.22
N GLU A 187 -9.07 13.66 10.38
CA GLU A 187 -8.60 13.21 11.69
C GLU A 187 -8.18 14.42 12.56
N LYS A 188 -7.40 15.35 11.99
CA LYS A 188 -7.03 16.60 12.67
C LYS A 188 -8.25 17.44 13.04
N ALA A 189 -9.24 17.54 12.15
CA ALA A 189 -10.48 18.25 12.44
C ALA A 189 -11.24 17.57 13.60
N CYS A 190 -11.29 16.23 13.64
CA CYS A 190 -11.96 15.45 14.69
C CYS A 190 -11.33 15.69 16.06
N LYS A 191 -10.01 15.77 16.14
CA LYS A 191 -9.28 16.11 17.38
C LYS A 191 -9.71 17.47 17.95
N SER A 192 -10.15 18.40 17.09
CA SER A 192 -10.61 19.73 17.50
C SER A 192 -12.13 19.86 17.69
N ILE A 193 -12.90 18.78 17.52
CA ILE A 193 -14.37 18.85 17.41
C ILE A 193 -15.05 19.44 18.65
N LEU A 194 -14.53 19.16 19.86
CA LEU A 194 -15.09 19.68 21.11
C LEU A 194 -15.02 21.21 21.19
N SER A 195 -14.08 21.83 20.45
CA SER A 195 -13.95 23.28 20.38
C SER A 195 -15.20 23.96 19.84
N PHE A 196 -15.96 23.28 18.96
CA PHE A 196 -17.20 23.82 18.41
C PHE A 196 -18.27 24.04 19.49
N LYS A 197 -18.29 23.28 20.59
CA LYS A 197 -19.23 23.54 21.69
C LYS A 197 -18.81 24.75 22.53
N HIS A 198 -17.52 24.94 22.74
CA HIS A 198 -16.99 25.98 23.62
C HIS A 198 -16.81 27.34 22.92
N LYS A 199 -16.49 27.34 21.63
CA LYS A 199 -16.19 28.54 20.83
C LYS A 199 -16.84 28.44 19.44
N SER A 200 -18.17 28.35 19.39
CA SER A 200 -18.91 28.30 18.11
C SER A 200 -19.25 29.67 17.56
N ILE A 201 -19.35 29.75 16.23
CA ILE A 201 -20.07 30.83 15.57
C ILE A 201 -21.57 30.60 15.76
N ARG A 202 -22.22 31.49 16.50
CA ARG A 202 -23.63 31.37 16.90
C ARG A 202 -24.51 32.33 16.13
N LYS A 203 -25.71 31.88 15.78
CA LYS A 203 -26.78 32.74 15.28
C LYS A 203 -27.57 33.26 16.46
N TYR A 204 -27.61 34.57 16.63
CA TYR A 204 -28.44 35.22 17.64
C TYR A 204 -29.80 35.53 17.04
N LYS A 205 -30.86 35.13 17.75
CA LYS A 205 -32.23 35.51 17.44
C LYS A 205 -32.81 36.21 18.64
N THR A 206 -33.33 37.40 18.40
CA THR A 206 -33.97 38.21 19.41
C THR A 206 -35.47 37.91 19.37
N GLU A 207 -36.04 37.54 20.50
CA GLU A 207 -37.46 37.23 20.64
C GLU A 207 -38.01 37.89 21.90
N HIS A 208 -39.28 38.26 21.87
CA HIS A 208 -39.97 38.76 23.05
C HIS A 208 -40.56 37.61 23.84
N LYS A 209 -40.28 37.57 25.15
CA LYS A 209 -40.89 36.62 26.10
C LYS A 209 -41.42 37.37 27.30
N VAL A 210 -42.59 36.95 27.77
CA VAL A 210 -43.16 37.48 29.02
C VAL A 210 -42.37 36.90 30.18
N LEU A 211 -41.71 37.78 30.93
CA LEU A 211 -40.86 37.44 32.07
C LEU A 211 -41.17 38.37 33.24
N SER A 212 -40.82 37.96 34.46
CA SER A 212 -40.93 38.84 35.62
C SER A 212 -40.14 40.12 35.41
N TYR A 213 -40.78 41.26 35.69
CA TYR A 213 -40.16 42.56 35.48
C TYR A 213 -39.13 42.86 36.58
N SER A 214 -38.03 43.49 36.19
CA SER A 214 -37.03 44.04 37.10
C SER A 214 -36.52 45.37 36.57
N ALA A 215 -35.98 46.24 37.43
CA ALA A 215 -35.41 47.51 36.99
C ALA A 215 -34.23 47.38 36.01
N ASN A 216 -33.61 46.19 35.91
CA ASN A 216 -32.52 45.89 34.98
C ASN A 216 -33.00 45.22 33.68
N SER A 217 -34.31 45.06 33.50
CA SER A 217 -34.89 44.48 32.29
C SER A 217 -34.67 45.39 31.08
N ILE A 218 -34.36 44.79 29.93
CA ILE A 218 -34.24 45.52 28.67
C ILE A 218 -35.65 45.77 28.14
N ILE A 219 -36.05 47.04 28.08
CA ILE A 219 -37.37 47.49 27.67
C ILE A 219 -37.25 48.22 26.33
N ASP A 220 -38.08 47.86 25.37
CA ASP A 220 -38.26 48.54 24.09
C ASP A 220 -39.74 48.88 23.85
N ASP A 221 -40.05 49.48 22.70
CA ASP A 221 -41.41 49.91 22.37
C ASP A 221 -42.41 48.74 22.35
N VAL A 222 -41.99 47.56 21.88
CA VAL A 222 -42.82 46.34 21.87
C VAL A 222 -43.14 45.88 23.30
N SER A 223 -42.18 46.06 24.21
CA SER A 223 -42.36 45.76 25.63
C SER A 223 -43.43 46.68 26.25
N PHE A 224 -43.45 47.97 25.89
CA PHE A 224 -44.46 48.94 26.34
C PHE A 224 -45.84 48.64 25.74
N ASP A 225 -45.91 48.41 24.43
CA ASP A 225 -47.18 48.09 23.74
C ASP A 225 -47.85 46.86 24.38
N TRP A 226 -47.06 45.83 24.68
CA TRP A 226 -47.58 44.66 25.37
C TRP A 226 -48.08 44.99 26.77
N LEU A 227 -47.38 45.83 27.54
CA LEU A 227 -47.80 46.25 28.88
C LEU A 227 -49.12 47.03 28.85
N PHE A 228 -49.28 47.93 27.88
CA PHE A 228 -50.54 48.69 27.69
C PHE A 228 -51.72 47.78 27.32
N GLN A 229 -51.46 46.69 26.60
CA GLN A 229 -52.48 45.68 26.29
C GLN A 229 -52.78 44.75 27.48
N ASN A 230 -51.89 44.67 28.47
CA ASN A 230 -51.95 43.71 29.57
C ASN A 230 -51.89 44.39 30.94
N LEU A 231 -52.62 45.48 31.15
CA LEU A 231 -52.62 46.27 32.40
C LEU A 231 -52.94 45.46 33.67
N HIS A 232 -53.54 44.28 33.55
CA HIS A 232 -53.82 43.37 34.66
C HIS A 232 -52.55 42.88 35.39
N VAL A 233 -51.38 42.97 34.76
CA VAL A 233 -50.09 42.62 35.37
C VAL A 233 -49.50 43.75 36.24
N ILE A 234 -50.17 44.91 36.27
CA ILE A 234 -49.78 46.07 37.06
C ILE A 234 -50.54 46.04 38.39
N GLU A 235 -49.80 45.93 39.49
CA GLU A 235 -50.35 45.85 40.84
C GLU A 235 -50.16 47.17 41.58
N ASN A 236 -51.21 47.64 42.26
CA ASN A 236 -51.13 48.82 43.11
C ASN A 236 -50.35 48.48 44.38
N LYS A 237 -49.32 49.28 44.67
CA LYS A 237 -48.52 49.09 45.87
C LYS A 237 -49.14 49.83 47.06
N ARG A 238 -49.02 49.26 48.26
CA ARG A 238 -49.52 49.85 49.52
C ARG A 238 -48.43 50.25 50.51
N ASN A 239 -47.14 49.98 50.26
CA ASN A 239 -46.02 50.22 51.20
C ASN A 239 -44.70 50.66 50.52
N PHE A 240 -43.84 51.32 51.30
CA PHE A 240 -42.59 52.09 51.02
C PHE A 240 -41.43 51.41 50.24
N ASP A 241 -41.63 50.29 49.55
CA ASP A 241 -40.58 49.72 48.69
C ASP A 241 -40.58 50.40 47.30
N SER A 242 -39.46 50.38 46.57
CA SER A 242 -39.31 50.96 45.22
C SER A 242 -40.45 50.59 44.24
N TYR A 243 -41.00 51.58 43.53
CA TYR A 243 -42.06 51.41 42.52
C TYR A 243 -41.46 51.32 41.11
N ASP A 244 -42.12 50.60 40.22
CA ASP A 244 -41.65 50.41 38.84
C ASP A 244 -42.19 51.52 37.91
N LEU A 245 -43.41 52.00 38.17
CA LEU A 245 -44.03 53.09 37.41
C LEU A 245 -45.10 53.84 38.23
N LYS A 246 -45.47 55.05 37.77
CA LYS A 246 -46.55 55.86 38.33
C LYS A 246 -47.68 56.04 37.32
N LEU A 247 -48.89 55.63 37.70
CA LEU A 247 -50.12 55.85 36.92
C LEU A 247 -51.04 56.79 37.70
N GLN A 248 -51.30 57.98 37.16
CA GLN A 248 -52.19 58.99 37.77
C GLN A 248 -51.91 59.19 39.28
N SER A 249 -50.62 59.38 39.61
CA SER A 249 -50.10 59.55 40.98
C SER A 249 -50.15 58.32 41.90
N LYS A 250 -50.55 57.14 41.41
CA LYS A 250 -50.47 55.87 42.14
C LYS A 250 -49.17 55.14 41.82
N GLU A 251 -48.49 54.66 42.85
CA GLU A 251 -47.27 53.86 42.73
C GLU A 251 -47.62 52.41 42.45
N CYS A 252 -47.12 51.90 41.33
CA CYS A 252 -47.45 50.57 40.82
C CYS A 252 -46.20 49.72 40.64
N LYS A 253 -46.37 48.41 40.77
CA LYS A 253 -45.35 47.40 40.47
C LYS A 253 -45.78 46.60 39.24
N ILE A 254 -44.85 46.34 38.33
CA ILE A 254 -45.09 45.44 37.20
C ILE A 254 -44.72 44.04 37.65
N LYS A 255 -45.65 43.08 37.54
CA LYS A 255 -45.36 41.68 37.86
C LYS A 255 -44.56 41.03 36.74
N GLU A 256 -45.05 41.16 35.52
CA GLU A 256 -44.49 40.55 34.31
C GLU A 256 -44.57 41.53 33.15
N MET A 257 -43.58 41.46 32.25
CA MET A 257 -43.51 42.28 31.05
C MET A 257 -42.95 41.45 29.91
N SER A 258 -43.43 41.68 28.70
CA SER A 258 -42.76 41.23 27.49
C SER A 258 -41.37 41.85 27.45
N GLN A 259 -40.33 41.04 27.50
CA GLN A 259 -38.94 41.48 27.52
C GLN A 259 -38.20 40.88 26.33
N GLN A 260 -37.27 41.67 25.80
CA GLN A 260 -36.41 41.23 24.72
C GLN A 260 -35.39 40.20 25.25
N VAL A 261 -35.49 38.96 24.78
CA VAL A 261 -34.55 37.89 25.14
C VAL A 261 -33.74 37.49 23.92
N SER A 262 -32.42 37.61 24.02
CA SER A 262 -31.52 37.04 23.01
C SER A 262 -31.33 35.55 23.27
N ASN A 263 -31.79 34.72 22.34
CA ASN A 263 -31.45 33.30 22.32
C ASN A 263 -30.37 33.07 21.28
N TYR A 264 -29.43 32.18 21.57
CA TYR A 264 -28.43 31.76 20.59
C TYR A 264 -28.74 30.35 20.10
N SER A 265 -28.43 30.13 18.83
CA SER A 265 -28.46 28.82 18.19
C SER A 265 -27.11 28.53 17.55
N TYR A 266 -26.68 27.27 17.61
CA TYR A 266 -25.53 26.80 16.83
C TYR A 266 -25.88 26.60 15.35
N ASN A 267 -27.13 26.78 14.94
CA ASN A 267 -27.55 26.69 13.54
C ASN A 267 -27.18 27.95 12.72
N SER A 268 -25.91 28.33 12.77
CA SER A 268 -25.31 29.42 11.99
C SER A 268 -25.06 29.00 10.54
N TYR A 269 -24.81 29.99 9.68
CA TYR A 269 -24.50 29.75 8.26
C TYR A 269 -23.27 28.84 8.11
N GLU A 270 -22.21 29.09 8.88
CA GLU A 270 -20.95 28.36 8.84
C GLU A 270 -21.14 26.91 9.26
N ASN A 271 -21.88 26.67 10.34
CA ASN A 271 -22.13 25.31 10.82
C ASN A 271 -23.01 24.51 9.86
N ARG A 272 -24.00 25.16 9.23
CA ARG A 272 -24.83 24.53 8.19
C ARG A 272 -24.02 24.18 6.94
N LEU A 273 -23.06 25.03 6.58
CA LEU A 273 -22.15 24.79 5.46
C LEU A 273 -21.22 23.61 5.74
N ILE A 274 -20.62 23.56 6.93
CA ILE A 274 -19.78 22.43 7.38
C ILE A 274 -20.59 21.13 7.33
N LEU A 275 -21.81 21.12 7.90
CA LEU A 275 -22.68 19.95 7.89
C LEU A 275 -23.03 19.51 6.46
N GLY A 276 -23.26 20.46 5.54
CA GLY A 276 -23.51 20.18 4.13
C GLY A 276 -22.34 19.46 3.46
N TYR A 277 -21.12 19.99 3.59
CA TYR A 277 -19.93 19.35 3.04
C TYR A 277 -19.63 17.99 3.68
N VAL A 278 -19.84 17.83 4.99
CA VAL A 278 -19.71 16.54 5.68
C VAL A 278 -20.64 15.49 5.05
N LYS A 279 -21.92 15.83 4.83
CA LYS A 279 -22.88 14.94 4.14
C LYS A 279 -22.41 14.60 2.73
N LEU A 280 -21.90 15.60 2.00
CA LEU A 280 -21.43 15.44 0.64
C LEU A 280 -20.20 14.51 0.54
N TYR A 281 -19.25 14.63 1.47
CA TYR A 281 -18.13 13.71 1.60
C TYR A 281 -18.58 12.27 1.86
N ILE A 282 -19.50 12.06 2.82
CA ILE A 282 -20.04 10.73 3.12
C ILE A 282 -20.65 10.09 1.86
N LEU A 283 -21.45 10.86 1.11
CA LEU A 283 -22.07 10.37 -0.13
C LEU A 283 -21.01 9.99 -1.17
N LYS A 284 -20.06 10.88 -1.45
CA LYS A 284 -19.04 10.66 -2.49
C LYS A 284 -18.08 9.52 -2.15
N LEU A 285 -17.62 9.43 -0.92
CA LEU A 285 -16.72 8.34 -0.49
C LEU A 285 -17.43 6.97 -0.55
N ASN A 286 -18.71 6.91 -0.20
CA ASN A 286 -19.51 5.69 -0.35
C ASN A 286 -19.77 5.32 -1.82
N GLU A 287 -19.96 6.30 -2.71
CA GLU A 287 -20.05 6.08 -4.16
C GLU A 287 -18.76 5.43 -4.70
N HIS A 288 -17.60 5.99 -4.35
CA HIS A 288 -16.30 5.40 -4.72
C HIS A 288 -16.12 3.98 -4.18
N ARG A 289 -16.56 3.73 -2.94
CA ARG A 289 -16.49 2.40 -2.33
C ARG A 289 -17.34 1.37 -3.08
N LYS A 290 -18.58 1.70 -3.43
CA LYS A 290 -19.45 0.82 -4.25
C LYS A 290 -18.82 0.50 -5.61
N ASN A 291 -18.16 1.48 -6.23
CA ASN A 291 -17.45 1.27 -7.49
C ASN A 291 -16.26 0.31 -7.37
N LEU A 292 -15.59 0.25 -6.21
CA LEU A 292 -14.55 -0.75 -5.95
C LEU A 292 -15.13 -2.15 -5.75
N GLU A 293 -16.25 -2.27 -5.04
CA GLU A 293 -16.94 -3.55 -4.80
C GLU A 293 -17.47 -4.16 -6.11
N ASN A 294 -18.09 -3.35 -6.98
CA ASN A 294 -18.59 -3.81 -8.29
C ASN A 294 -17.47 -4.34 -9.21
N LYS A 295 -16.23 -3.85 -9.06
CA LYS A 295 -15.05 -4.35 -9.78
C LYS A 295 -14.54 -5.70 -9.25
N LYS A 296 -14.83 -6.06 -7.99
CA LYS A 296 -14.47 -7.36 -7.41
C LYS A 296 -15.33 -8.51 -7.95
N ILE A 297 -16.56 -8.22 -8.37
CA ILE A 297 -17.59 -9.24 -8.70
C ILE A 297 -17.46 -9.80 -10.14
N LEU A 298 -16.70 -9.15 -11.02
CA LEU A 298 -16.73 -9.45 -12.48
C LEU A 298 -15.62 -10.38 -13.00
N ARG A 299 -14.85 -11.07 -12.15
CA ARG A 299 -13.74 -11.92 -12.64
C ARG A 299 -13.87 -13.37 -12.16
N SER A 300 -13.88 -14.30 -13.10
CA SER A 300 -13.83 -15.75 -12.89
C SER A 300 -12.47 -16.25 -12.35
N ARG A 301 -11.55 -15.36 -12.01
CA ARG A 301 -10.30 -15.68 -11.32
C ARG A 301 -10.15 -14.88 -10.01
N TYR A 302 -9.79 -15.56 -8.92
CA TYR A 302 -9.18 -14.98 -7.71
C TYR A 302 -7.65 -15.13 -7.67
N SER A 303 -7.07 -15.68 -8.74
CA SER A 303 -5.64 -15.76 -9.04
C SER A 303 -5.44 -14.88 -10.25
N GLY A 304 -4.63 -13.84 -10.14
CA GLY A 304 -4.06 -13.28 -11.35
C GLY A 304 -2.55 -13.35 -11.24
N GLY A 305 -1.88 -12.92 -12.30
CA GLY A 305 -0.45 -12.71 -12.20
C GLY A 305 -0.16 -11.71 -11.08
N PHE A 306 1.11 -11.58 -10.73
CA PHE A 306 1.61 -10.58 -9.79
C PHE A 306 0.84 -9.23 -9.80
N GLN A 307 0.59 -8.68 -11.00
CA GLN A 307 -0.11 -7.40 -11.19
C GLN A 307 -1.55 -7.40 -10.66
N GLU A 308 -2.35 -8.44 -10.92
CA GLU A 308 -3.71 -8.50 -10.41
C GLU A 308 -3.75 -8.60 -8.88
N HIS A 309 -2.84 -9.39 -8.29
CA HIS A 309 -2.76 -9.52 -6.84
C HIS A 309 -2.34 -8.20 -6.18
N LEU A 310 -1.38 -7.48 -6.78
CA LEU A 310 -0.99 -6.15 -6.34
C LEU A 310 -2.16 -5.13 -6.45
N ILE A 311 -2.94 -5.17 -7.54
CA ILE A 311 -4.14 -4.33 -7.71
C ILE A 311 -5.20 -4.65 -6.65
N LEU A 312 -5.41 -5.93 -6.33
CA LEU A 312 -6.34 -6.34 -5.28
C LEU A 312 -5.91 -5.77 -3.93
N LYS A 313 -4.63 -5.90 -3.57
CA LYS A 313 -4.08 -5.32 -2.33
C LYS A 313 -4.16 -3.80 -2.29
N TYR A 314 -3.88 -3.13 -3.40
CA TYR A 314 -4.07 -1.69 -3.52
C TYR A 314 -5.52 -1.28 -3.26
N ASN A 315 -6.49 -2.00 -3.85
CA ASN A 315 -7.92 -1.74 -3.64
C ASN A 315 -8.36 -2.05 -2.20
N GLU A 316 -7.81 -3.08 -1.56
CA GLU A 316 -8.06 -3.38 -0.13
C GLU A 316 -7.62 -2.22 0.77
N ILE A 317 -6.44 -1.66 0.50
CA ILE A 317 -5.90 -0.53 1.25
C ILE A 317 -6.71 0.75 0.99
N ILE A 318 -7.09 1.03 -0.26
CA ILE A 318 -8.01 2.15 -0.55
C ILE A 318 -9.33 1.99 0.20
N ASP A 319 -9.93 0.79 0.20
CA ASP A 319 -11.17 0.53 0.90
C ASP A 319 -11.03 0.68 2.43
N LEU A 320 -9.87 0.35 3.00
CA LEU A 320 -9.57 0.64 4.41
C LEU A 320 -9.58 2.15 4.68
N TYR A 321 -8.85 2.95 3.91
CA TYR A 321 -8.84 4.41 4.07
C TYR A 321 -10.22 5.03 3.82
N LEU A 322 -10.99 4.52 2.87
CA LEU A 322 -12.37 4.98 2.63
C LEU A 322 -13.24 4.73 3.86
N ARG A 323 -13.18 3.53 4.45
CA ARG A 323 -13.93 3.18 5.66
C ARG A 323 -13.57 4.06 6.84
N GLU A 324 -12.28 4.23 7.11
CA GLU A 324 -11.79 5.08 8.21
C GLU A 324 -12.19 6.55 8.00
N THR A 325 -11.98 7.09 6.80
CA THR A 325 -12.36 8.47 6.47
C THR A 325 -13.86 8.70 6.61
N VAL A 326 -14.70 7.79 6.10
CA VAL A 326 -16.16 7.86 6.26
C VAL A 326 -16.55 7.80 7.74
N SER A 327 -15.88 6.99 8.56
CA SER A 327 -16.15 6.91 10.00
C SER A 327 -15.91 8.25 10.71
N TYR A 328 -14.84 8.96 10.36
CA TYR A 328 -14.57 10.31 10.88
C TYR A 328 -15.63 11.32 10.45
N PHE A 329 -16.06 11.27 9.19
CA PHE A 329 -17.14 12.15 8.73
C PHE A 329 -18.48 11.83 9.41
N ASN A 330 -18.80 10.57 9.64
CA ASN A 330 -20.00 10.17 10.41
C ASN A 330 -19.93 10.67 11.86
N TYR A 331 -18.74 10.62 12.47
CA TYR A 331 -18.54 11.20 13.80
C TYR A 331 -18.79 12.72 13.80
N PHE A 332 -18.26 13.44 12.81
CA PHE A 332 -18.54 14.88 12.60
C PHE A 332 -20.03 15.16 12.42
N HIS A 333 -20.67 14.40 11.55
CA HIS A 333 -22.09 14.52 11.26
C HIS A 333 -22.94 14.38 12.53
N ASN A 334 -22.73 13.31 13.28
CA ASN A 334 -23.45 13.03 14.50
C ASN A 334 -23.22 14.11 15.58
N TYR A 335 -22.01 14.65 15.66
CA TYR A 335 -21.72 15.76 16.58
C TYR A 335 -22.50 17.03 16.21
N PHE A 336 -22.50 17.42 14.93
CA PHE A 336 -23.20 18.62 14.49
C PHE A 336 -24.72 18.50 14.62
N GLU A 337 -25.30 17.35 14.25
CA GLU A 337 -26.75 17.16 14.36
C GLU A 337 -27.20 16.96 15.82
N ASN A 338 -26.55 16.08 16.58
CA ASN A 338 -27.07 15.68 17.90
C ASN A 338 -26.54 16.54 19.06
N VAL A 339 -25.29 17.02 18.99
CA VAL A 339 -24.67 17.80 20.08
C VAL A 339 -24.90 19.29 19.87
N LEU A 340 -24.61 19.80 18.66
CA LEU A 340 -24.79 21.22 18.35
C LEU A 340 -26.23 21.55 17.93
N LYS A 341 -27.04 20.57 17.51
CA LYS A 341 -28.40 20.78 16.99
C LYS A 341 -28.41 21.69 15.76
N VAL A 342 -27.50 21.43 14.82
CA VAL A 342 -27.45 22.08 13.51
C VAL A 342 -28.39 21.33 12.55
N TYR A 343 -29.20 22.06 11.81
CA TYR A 343 -30.22 21.53 10.89
C TYR A 343 -30.18 22.31 9.56
N ASP A 344 -30.84 21.80 8.52
CA ASP A 344 -30.85 22.40 7.17
C ASP A 344 -29.45 22.59 6.55
N PRO A 345 -28.74 21.49 6.26
CA PRO A 345 -27.40 21.55 5.66
C PRO A 345 -27.39 22.44 4.40
N LEU A 346 -26.33 23.22 4.24
CA LEU A 346 -26.17 24.12 3.11
C LEU A 346 -24.99 23.69 2.25
N LEU A 347 -25.17 23.70 0.93
CA LEU A 347 -24.09 23.51 -0.04
C LEU A 347 -23.83 24.81 -0.77
N GLY A 348 -22.56 25.20 -0.86
CA GLY A 348 -22.12 26.43 -1.51
C GLY A 348 -20.72 26.83 -1.05
N PHE A 349 -20.10 27.80 -1.71
CA PHE A 349 -18.82 28.33 -1.23
C PHE A 349 -19.04 29.27 -0.03
N PRO A 350 -18.13 29.29 0.96
CA PRO A 350 -18.19 30.26 2.07
C PRO A 350 -18.31 31.70 1.57
N LYS A 351 -19.38 32.39 1.96
CA LYS A 351 -19.61 33.80 1.61
C LYS A 351 -18.57 34.76 2.20
N ASP A 352 -18.12 34.47 3.41
CA ASP A 352 -17.06 35.20 4.09
C ASP A 352 -16.02 34.22 4.62
N SER A 353 -14.79 34.38 4.15
CA SER A 353 -13.67 33.55 4.61
C SER A 353 -13.19 33.94 6.01
N PHE A 354 -13.40 35.20 6.43
CA PHE A 354 -12.92 35.71 7.72
C PHE A 354 -13.53 34.96 8.91
N SER A 355 -14.85 34.73 8.89
CA SER A 355 -15.55 33.93 9.90
C SER A 355 -14.90 32.57 10.10
N PHE A 356 -14.54 31.88 9.01
CA PHE A 356 -13.90 30.56 9.09
C PHE A 356 -12.44 30.63 9.55
N LEU A 357 -11.70 31.66 9.14
CA LEU A 357 -10.28 31.82 9.46
C LEU A 357 -10.04 32.34 10.88
N SER A 358 -11.06 32.97 11.49
CA SER A 358 -10.98 33.56 12.83
C SER A 358 -10.76 32.53 13.95
N LEU A 359 -11.15 31.27 13.73
CA LEU A 359 -11.09 30.22 14.74
C LEU A 359 -10.36 28.97 14.19
N PRO A 360 -9.38 28.39 14.91
CA PRO A 360 -8.58 27.28 14.39
C PRO A 360 -9.38 26.05 13.94
N HIS A 361 -10.45 25.70 14.66
CA HIS A 361 -11.29 24.54 14.34
C HIS A 361 -12.19 24.78 13.12
N TYR A 362 -12.64 26.02 12.90
CA TYR A 362 -13.33 26.40 11.66
C TYR A 362 -12.37 26.46 10.48
N LYS A 363 -11.14 26.93 10.67
CA LYS A 363 -10.08 26.92 9.65
C LYS A 363 -9.83 25.51 9.14
N ASN A 364 -9.74 24.51 10.04
CA ASN A 364 -9.58 23.11 9.64
C ASN A 364 -10.74 22.64 8.74
N CYS A 365 -11.99 23.02 9.06
CA CYS A 365 -13.15 22.70 8.22
C CYS A 365 -13.16 23.45 6.89
N PHE A 366 -12.70 24.70 6.86
CA PHE A 366 -12.55 25.46 5.63
C PHE A 366 -11.51 24.84 4.68
N GLU A 367 -10.38 24.36 5.22
CA GLU A 367 -9.40 23.60 4.44
C GLU A 367 -10.01 22.32 3.84
N LEU A 368 -10.91 21.63 4.56
CA LEU A 368 -11.66 20.49 4.02
C LEU A 368 -12.62 20.94 2.89
N ILE A 369 -13.34 22.05 3.05
CA ILE A 369 -14.20 22.59 1.98
C ILE A 369 -13.41 22.88 0.70
N LEU A 370 -12.23 23.51 0.82
CA LEU A 370 -11.33 23.75 -0.30
C LEU A 370 -10.83 22.44 -0.92
N LEU A 371 -10.46 21.47 -0.07
CA LEU A 371 -10.00 20.17 -0.52
C LEU A 371 -11.09 19.43 -1.30
N TYR A 372 -12.36 19.50 -0.89
CA TYR A 372 -13.47 18.88 -1.62
C TYR A 372 -13.52 19.38 -3.07
N ASN A 373 -13.45 20.70 -3.24
CA ASN A 373 -13.49 21.33 -4.55
C ASN A 373 -12.26 20.94 -5.38
N ASN A 374 -11.12 20.61 -4.80
CA ASN A 374 -9.96 20.15 -5.57
C ASN A 374 -10.02 18.64 -5.88
N LEU A 375 -10.50 17.83 -4.95
CA LEU A 375 -10.51 16.37 -5.08
C LEU A 375 -11.61 15.86 -6.02
N PHE A 376 -12.81 16.45 -5.98
CA PHE A 376 -13.97 15.90 -6.69
C PHE A 376 -14.47 16.76 -7.86
N SER A 377 -13.83 17.92 -8.13
CA SER A 377 -14.20 18.75 -9.30
C SER A 377 -13.51 18.34 -10.59
N LYS A 378 -12.34 17.70 -10.50
CA LYS A 378 -11.67 17.08 -11.65
C LYS A 378 -12.17 15.65 -11.73
N ASP A 379 -12.50 15.19 -12.93
CA ASP A 379 -12.67 13.76 -13.18
C ASP A 379 -11.34 13.10 -12.79
N ILE A 380 -11.26 12.57 -11.56
CA ILE A 380 -10.17 11.69 -11.16
C ILE A 380 -10.34 10.49 -12.08
N LYS A 381 -9.63 10.51 -13.20
CA LYS A 381 -9.62 9.40 -14.13
C LYS A 381 -9.18 8.22 -13.30
N ASN A 382 -10.10 7.26 -13.19
CA ASN A 382 -9.90 5.98 -12.52
C ASN A 382 -9.00 5.11 -13.42
N ASN A 383 -7.94 5.72 -13.97
CA ASN A 383 -7.04 5.13 -14.93
C ASN A 383 -6.38 3.97 -14.22
N SER A 384 -6.52 2.80 -14.82
CA SER A 384 -6.20 1.54 -14.19
C SER A 384 -4.78 1.55 -13.67
N VAL A 385 -4.62 1.25 -12.38
CA VAL A 385 -3.35 0.82 -11.76
C VAL A 385 -2.60 -0.17 -12.67
N LYS A 386 -3.34 -0.98 -13.44
CA LYS A 386 -2.82 -1.93 -14.45
C LYS A 386 -1.92 -1.32 -15.53
N SER A 387 -2.03 -0.02 -15.83
CA SER A 387 -1.26 0.66 -16.88
C SER A 387 -0.02 1.40 -16.37
N TYR A 388 0.18 1.43 -15.04
CA TYR A 388 1.23 2.22 -14.38
C TYR A 388 1.82 1.45 -13.20
N LEU A 389 2.32 0.24 -13.43
CA LEU A 389 3.16 -0.44 -12.45
C LEU A 389 4.49 -0.78 -13.15
N GLU A 390 5.62 -0.24 -12.66
CA GLU A 390 6.97 -0.66 -13.09
C GLU A 390 7.38 -1.97 -12.42
N ILE A 391 6.76 -2.34 -11.30
CA ILE A 391 7.02 -3.61 -10.65
C ILE A 391 6.32 -4.73 -11.41
N GLU A 392 7.11 -5.59 -12.05
CA GLU A 392 6.62 -6.67 -12.92
C GLU A 392 6.61 -8.04 -12.26
N SER A 393 7.31 -8.20 -11.14
CA SER A 393 7.50 -9.49 -10.49
C SER A 393 7.63 -9.36 -8.97
N PHE A 394 7.46 -10.49 -8.29
CA PHE A 394 7.70 -10.59 -6.86
C PHE A 394 9.15 -10.30 -6.47
N ASP A 395 10.10 -10.74 -7.29
CA ASP A 395 11.52 -10.51 -7.05
C ASP A 395 11.81 -8.99 -7.07
N LYS A 396 11.27 -8.27 -8.06
CA LYS A 396 11.43 -6.82 -8.16
C LYS A 396 10.68 -6.07 -7.06
N LEU A 397 9.49 -6.54 -6.65
CA LEU A 397 8.76 -5.95 -5.51
C LEU A 397 9.60 -5.99 -4.23
N PHE A 398 10.21 -7.15 -3.96
CA PHE A 398 11.05 -7.32 -2.79
C PHE A 398 12.32 -6.49 -2.89
N GLU A 399 12.94 -6.43 -4.06
CA GLU A 399 14.10 -5.58 -4.31
C GLU A 399 13.77 -4.11 -4.01
N VAL A 400 12.69 -3.56 -4.56
CA VAL A 400 12.25 -2.18 -4.26
C VAL A 400 11.97 -1.99 -2.76
N TYR A 401 11.34 -2.97 -2.10
CA TYR A 401 11.14 -2.92 -0.65
C TYR A 401 12.45 -2.83 0.13
N VAL A 402 13.43 -3.67 -0.23
CA VAL A 402 14.74 -3.70 0.41
C VAL A 402 15.55 -2.44 0.11
N PHE A 403 15.42 -1.88 -1.10
CA PHE A 403 15.98 -0.57 -1.44
C PHE A 403 15.56 0.50 -0.43
N TYR A 404 14.25 0.67 -0.21
CA TYR A 404 13.75 1.67 0.74
C TYR A 404 14.20 1.37 2.17
N LEU A 405 14.23 0.10 2.59
CA LEU A 405 14.78 -0.27 3.91
C LEU A 405 16.23 0.19 4.07
N ILE A 406 17.10 -0.10 3.11
CA ILE A 406 18.51 0.31 3.15
C ILE A 406 18.60 1.85 3.14
N LYS A 407 17.81 2.50 2.27
CA LYS A 407 17.78 3.97 2.16
C LYS A 407 17.41 4.61 3.50
N ASP A 408 16.39 4.10 4.18
CA ASP A 408 15.96 4.62 5.48
C ASP A 408 16.98 4.36 6.58
N ILE A 409 17.59 3.17 6.64
CA ILE A 409 18.65 2.85 7.61
C ILE A 409 19.85 3.79 7.43
N VAL A 410 20.27 4.02 6.19
CA VAL A 410 21.35 4.97 5.88
C VAL A 410 20.90 6.40 6.21
N GLY A 411 19.66 6.78 5.89
CA GLY A 411 19.11 8.09 6.18
C GLY A 411 19.06 8.43 7.67
N MET A 412 18.54 7.50 8.48
CA MET A 412 18.44 7.63 9.94
C MET A 412 19.80 7.77 10.61
N LYS A 413 20.82 7.09 10.06
CA LYS A 413 22.16 7.06 10.64
C LYS A 413 23.05 8.21 10.19
N PHE A 414 22.92 8.63 8.94
CA PHE A 414 23.76 9.66 8.32
C PHE A 414 22.97 10.92 8.06
N SER A 415 22.04 10.96 7.12
CA SER A 415 21.21 12.15 6.91
C SER A 415 19.97 11.77 6.14
N ASN A 416 18.80 12.28 6.53
CA ASN A 416 17.62 12.14 5.69
C ASN A 416 17.70 12.97 4.40
N LYS A 417 18.72 13.84 4.27
CA LYS A 417 19.00 14.60 3.05
C LYS A 417 20.05 13.90 2.20
N TYR A 418 19.71 13.74 0.93
CA TYR A 418 20.59 13.15 -0.06
C TYR A 418 20.44 13.87 -1.41
N ASN A 419 21.50 13.82 -2.21
CA ASN A 419 21.48 14.18 -3.63
C ASN A 419 21.32 12.91 -4.45
N PHE A 420 20.32 12.88 -5.32
CA PHE A 420 20.08 11.77 -6.25
C PHE A 420 20.69 12.08 -7.63
N ILE A 421 21.47 11.15 -8.14
CA ILE A 421 22.02 11.17 -9.51
C ILE A 421 21.44 9.97 -10.26
N TYR A 422 20.53 10.26 -11.20
CA TYR A 422 19.89 9.25 -12.03
C TYR A 422 20.90 8.54 -12.95
N SER A 423 20.77 7.22 -13.10
CA SER A 423 21.67 6.40 -13.92
C SER A 423 21.43 6.54 -15.44
N GLY A 424 20.26 7.05 -15.83
CA GLY A 424 19.85 7.11 -17.24
C GLY A 424 19.09 5.87 -17.74
N ASP A 425 18.80 4.87 -16.89
CA ASP A 425 17.97 3.71 -17.30
C ASP A 425 16.48 4.05 -17.30
N ASN A 426 15.93 4.31 -18.49
CA ASN A 426 14.51 4.63 -18.69
C ASN A 426 13.54 3.54 -18.18
N ARG A 427 14.04 2.35 -17.84
CA ARG A 427 13.21 1.23 -17.32
C ARG A 427 13.04 1.25 -15.81
N ASN A 428 13.91 1.93 -15.06
CA ASN A 428 13.81 2.04 -13.60
C ASN A 428 14.25 3.44 -13.16
N LYS A 429 13.28 4.27 -12.76
CA LYS A 429 13.55 5.66 -12.37
C LYS A 429 14.30 5.79 -11.05
N LEU A 430 14.24 4.77 -10.20
CA LEU A 430 15.00 4.70 -8.96
C LEU A 430 16.48 4.37 -9.20
N SER A 431 16.84 3.85 -10.37
CA SER A 431 18.23 3.46 -10.63
C SER A 431 19.14 4.69 -10.61
N GLY A 432 20.19 4.65 -9.80
CA GLY A 432 21.08 5.79 -9.63
C GLY A 432 21.92 5.74 -8.37
N ALA A 433 22.50 6.89 -8.03
CA ALA A 433 23.33 7.09 -6.85
C ALA A 433 22.67 8.09 -5.89
N TYR A 434 22.49 7.66 -4.65
CA TYR A 434 21.91 8.41 -3.55
C TYR A 434 23.05 8.81 -2.60
N ILE A 435 23.52 10.06 -2.74
CA ILE A 435 24.67 10.60 -2.01
C ILE A 435 24.16 11.31 -0.75
N PHE A 436 24.41 10.72 0.40
CA PHE A 436 23.93 11.24 1.69
C PHE A 436 24.85 12.36 2.19
N GLU A 437 24.27 13.43 2.73
CA GLU A 437 25.05 14.53 3.31
C GLU A 437 25.88 14.01 4.49
N LYS A 438 27.16 14.39 4.54
CA LYS A 438 28.05 14.04 5.65
C LYS A 438 27.56 14.73 6.92
N LEU A 439 27.06 13.97 7.89
CA LEU A 439 27.09 14.44 9.28
C LEU A 439 28.54 14.49 9.76
N THR A 440 28.74 15.20 10.86
CA THR A 440 30.01 15.56 11.53
C THR A 440 31.07 14.44 11.74
N SER A 441 30.80 13.21 11.31
CA SER A 441 31.66 12.02 11.40
C SER A 441 32.76 11.93 10.34
N GLY A 442 32.78 12.81 9.33
CA GLY A 442 33.80 12.85 8.26
C GLY A 442 33.63 11.77 7.17
N ILE A 443 32.73 10.81 7.38
CA ILE A 443 32.45 9.70 6.46
C ILE A 443 31.41 10.13 5.44
N GLY A 444 31.70 9.93 4.15
CA GLY A 444 30.72 10.00 3.08
C GLY A 444 30.08 8.65 2.83
N VAL A 445 28.76 8.62 2.61
CA VAL A 445 28.03 7.41 2.24
C VAL A 445 27.23 7.65 0.98
N THR A 446 27.35 6.73 0.03
CA THR A 446 26.56 6.71 -1.21
C THR A 446 25.92 5.34 -1.36
N LEU A 447 24.60 5.30 -1.56
CA LEU A 447 23.87 4.09 -1.93
C LEU A 447 23.64 4.11 -3.44
N TYR A 448 24.16 3.11 -4.14
CA TYR A 448 23.86 2.86 -5.55
C TYR A 448 22.77 1.80 -5.65
N TYR A 449 21.73 2.05 -6.43
CA TYR A 449 20.65 1.10 -6.70
C TYR A 449 20.59 0.79 -8.20
N GLU A 450 20.68 -0.49 -8.54
CA GLU A 450 20.87 -0.99 -9.92
C GLU A 450 21.89 -0.15 -10.71
N ASN A 451 22.97 0.26 -10.04
CA ASN A 451 24.00 1.12 -10.60
C ASN A 451 25.34 0.78 -9.96
N LEU A 452 26.43 1.08 -10.67
CA LEU A 452 27.79 0.84 -10.20
C LEU A 452 28.53 2.18 -9.99
N PRO A 453 29.35 2.30 -8.93
CA PRO A 453 30.33 3.38 -8.80
C PRO A 453 31.28 3.38 -10.00
N LYS A 454 31.74 4.57 -10.41
CA LYS A 454 32.68 4.70 -11.54
C LYS A 454 34.02 4.03 -11.29
N GLU A 455 34.36 3.82 -10.03
CA GLU A 455 35.59 3.18 -9.58
C GLU A 455 35.54 1.65 -9.61
N ILE A 456 34.35 1.06 -9.83
CA ILE A 456 34.17 -0.37 -10.01
C ILE A 456 34.02 -0.67 -11.51
N GLU A 457 34.94 -1.49 -12.02
CA GLU A 457 34.94 -1.96 -13.41
C GLU A 457 34.72 -3.46 -13.50
N LEU A 458 34.28 -3.90 -14.67
CA LEU A 458 34.06 -5.32 -14.94
C LEU A 458 35.39 -5.97 -15.34
N LEU A 459 35.80 -7.01 -14.61
CA LEU A 459 37.09 -7.70 -14.83
C LEU A 459 37.01 -8.83 -15.85
N THR A 460 35.81 -9.29 -16.22
CA THR A 460 35.64 -10.54 -16.98
C THR A 460 35.33 -10.32 -18.46
N LEU A 461 36.09 -11.00 -19.30
CA LEU A 461 35.84 -11.13 -20.75
C LEU A 461 34.61 -12.00 -21.09
N PHE A 462 34.02 -12.68 -20.10
CA PHE A 462 32.92 -13.64 -20.28
C PHE A 462 31.53 -12.99 -20.38
N THR A 463 31.47 -11.66 -20.40
CA THR A 463 30.22 -10.94 -20.64
C THR A 463 30.16 -10.59 -22.13
N THR A 464 29.11 -11.08 -22.82
CA THR A 464 28.72 -10.51 -24.11
C THR A 464 28.36 -9.04 -23.89
N GLU A 465 28.55 -8.16 -24.88
CA GLU A 465 28.31 -6.70 -24.79
C GLU A 465 26.97 -6.31 -24.13
N ASP A 466 25.97 -7.20 -24.17
CA ASP A 466 24.64 -7.02 -23.58
C ASP A 466 24.46 -7.45 -22.09
N LYS A 467 25.46 -8.02 -21.41
CA LYS A 467 25.29 -8.56 -20.04
C LYS A 467 26.33 -8.03 -19.05
N LYS A 468 26.20 -6.76 -18.65
CA LYS A 468 26.92 -6.23 -17.48
C LYS A 468 26.41 -6.89 -16.20
N TYR A 469 27.32 -7.36 -15.34
CA TYR A 469 26.96 -7.75 -13.97
C TYR A 469 26.60 -6.48 -13.20
N ASN A 470 25.34 -6.35 -12.81
CA ASN A 470 24.84 -5.22 -12.05
C ASN A 470 24.24 -5.74 -10.74
N PRO A 471 24.91 -5.55 -9.59
CA PRO A 471 24.31 -5.84 -8.30
C PRO A 471 23.07 -4.98 -8.06
N ASP A 472 22.13 -5.49 -7.27
CA ASP A 472 20.95 -4.72 -6.88
C ASP A 472 21.35 -3.46 -6.10
N TYR A 473 22.30 -3.57 -5.15
CA TYR A 473 22.80 -2.43 -4.40
C TYR A 473 24.30 -2.46 -4.17
N VAL A 474 24.90 -1.27 -4.12
CA VAL A 474 26.26 -1.05 -3.63
C VAL A 474 26.24 0.09 -2.63
N ILE A 475 26.78 -0.13 -1.43
CA ILE A 475 27.02 0.95 -0.46
C ILE A 475 28.50 1.31 -0.54
N GLU A 476 28.78 2.56 -0.90
CA GLU A 476 30.12 3.16 -0.84
C GLU A 476 30.28 3.90 0.48
N LEU A 477 31.35 3.57 1.21
CA LEU A 477 31.84 4.30 2.38
C LEU A 477 33.13 5.02 2.00
N SER A 478 33.22 6.32 2.27
CA SER A 478 34.39 7.13 1.90
C SER A 478 34.95 7.94 3.06
N ILE A 479 36.27 7.85 3.28
CA ILE A 479 37.01 8.62 4.29
C ILE A 479 38.37 9.01 3.71
N ASN A 480 38.71 10.30 3.69
CA ASN A 480 40.02 10.81 3.27
C ASN A 480 40.55 10.25 1.92
N GLY A 481 39.66 10.01 0.95
CA GLY A 481 40.03 9.45 -0.37
C GLY A 481 40.10 7.91 -0.43
N TYR A 482 39.98 7.22 0.70
CA TYR A 482 39.77 5.77 0.74
C TYR A 482 38.29 5.46 0.55
N LYS A 483 38.00 4.42 -0.22
CA LYS A 483 36.63 3.95 -0.49
C LYS A 483 36.49 2.47 -0.24
N GLU A 484 35.44 2.08 0.47
CA GLU A 484 35.04 0.69 0.61
C GLU A 484 33.64 0.47 0.06
N PHE A 485 33.48 -0.62 -0.69
CA PHE A 485 32.25 -0.98 -1.37
C PHE A 485 31.66 -2.25 -0.77
N ILE A 486 30.41 -2.16 -0.32
CA ILE A 486 29.63 -3.28 0.19
C ILE A 486 28.58 -3.62 -0.87
N ILE A 487 28.66 -4.82 -1.44
CA ILE A 487 27.72 -5.31 -2.44
C ILE A 487 26.58 -6.03 -1.75
N LEU A 488 25.36 -5.69 -2.09
CA LEU A 488 24.13 -6.29 -1.57
C LEU A 488 23.30 -6.79 -2.76
N ASP A 489 22.69 -7.97 -2.63
CA ASP A 489 21.81 -8.54 -3.65
C ASP A 489 20.56 -9.12 -2.97
N ALA A 490 19.37 -8.67 -3.40
CA ALA A 490 18.09 -9.09 -2.86
C ALA A 490 17.56 -10.32 -3.60
N LYS A 491 17.27 -11.38 -2.85
CA LYS A 491 16.63 -12.59 -3.35
C LYS A 491 15.31 -12.81 -2.64
N TYR A 492 14.21 -12.73 -3.38
CA TYR A 492 12.90 -13.11 -2.89
C TYR A 492 12.77 -14.64 -2.83
N LYS A 493 13.49 -15.25 -1.89
CA LYS A 493 13.52 -16.69 -1.67
C LYS A 493 13.62 -16.97 -0.17
N ASN A 494 12.88 -17.97 0.29
CA ASN A 494 13.10 -18.54 1.60
C ASN A 494 14.26 -19.57 1.56
N TYR A 495 15.34 -19.30 2.29
CA TYR A 495 16.47 -20.23 2.42
C TYR A 495 16.34 -21.19 3.60
N ASN A 496 15.18 -21.80 3.83
CA ASN A 496 15.08 -22.91 4.78
C ASN A 496 15.97 -24.10 4.37
N ASN A 497 16.17 -24.30 3.05
CA ASN A 497 17.14 -25.27 2.51
C ASN A 497 18.54 -24.63 2.36
N SER A 498 19.55 -25.25 2.98
CA SER A 498 20.95 -24.79 2.94
C SER A 498 21.62 -24.90 1.56
N GLU A 499 21.18 -25.81 0.70
CA GLU A 499 21.78 -26.02 -0.63
C GLU A 499 21.48 -24.86 -1.58
N ARG A 500 20.24 -24.37 -1.59
CA ARG A 500 19.84 -23.20 -2.39
C ARG A 500 20.64 -21.96 -2.00
N TYR A 501 20.81 -21.74 -0.70
CA TYR A 501 21.63 -20.64 -0.18
C TYR A 501 23.09 -20.75 -0.64
N ARG A 502 23.68 -21.96 -0.55
CA ARG A 502 25.06 -22.21 -1.01
C ARG A 502 25.21 -22.00 -2.52
N GLY A 503 24.21 -22.40 -3.30
CA GLY A 503 24.17 -22.19 -4.75
C GLY A 503 24.23 -20.71 -5.11
N ASP A 504 23.30 -19.92 -4.54
CA ASP A 504 23.23 -18.49 -4.80
C ASP A 504 24.51 -17.75 -4.30
N ILE A 505 25.05 -18.09 -3.11
CA ILE A 505 26.31 -17.51 -2.63
C ILE A 505 27.47 -17.78 -3.59
N LYS A 506 27.60 -19.00 -4.11
CA LYS A 506 28.65 -19.34 -5.07
C LYS A 506 28.50 -18.52 -6.35
N GLU A 507 27.30 -18.48 -6.90
CA GLU A 507 27.00 -17.71 -8.12
C GLU A 507 27.36 -16.24 -7.96
N LEU A 508 26.91 -15.60 -6.88
CA LEU A 508 27.16 -14.18 -6.63
C LEU A 508 28.63 -13.88 -6.30
N THR A 509 29.33 -14.79 -5.63
CA THR A 509 30.77 -14.66 -5.40
C THR A 509 31.52 -14.60 -6.72
N PHE A 510 31.21 -15.49 -7.67
CA PHE A 510 31.82 -15.45 -9.00
C PHE A 510 31.42 -14.20 -9.79
N LYS A 511 30.14 -13.82 -9.77
CA LYS A 511 29.66 -12.63 -10.50
C LYS A 511 30.26 -11.34 -9.99
N TYR A 512 30.30 -11.13 -8.68
CA TYR A 512 30.59 -9.82 -8.12
C TYR A 512 31.97 -9.71 -7.48
N LEU A 513 32.45 -10.71 -6.74
CA LEU A 513 33.78 -10.61 -6.12
C LEU A 513 34.92 -10.96 -7.09
N HIS A 514 34.65 -11.80 -8.08
CA HIS A 514 35.62 -12.13 -9.14
C HIS A 514 35.32 -11.44 -10.46
N GLY A 515 34.06 -11.06 -10.70
CA GLY A 515 33.64 -10.40 -11.94
C GLY A 515 33.75 -8.87 -11.91
N LEU A 516 33.79 -8.26 -10.72
CA LEU A 516 33.99 -6.82 -10.55
C LEU A 516 35.33 -6.56 -9.87
N GLY A 517 35.98 -5.47 -10.28
CA GLY A 517 37.28 -5.04 -9.81
C GLY A 517 37.28 -3.56 -9.53
N VAL A 518 38.23 -3.13 -8.70
CA VAL A 518 38.37 -1.73 -8.33
C VAL A 518 39.63 -1.19 -8.99
N VAL A 519 39.51 -0.04 -9.66
CA VAL A 519 40.60 0.52 -10.47
C VAL A 519 41.74 1.11 -9.61
N ASN A 520 41.43 1.57 -8.40
CA ASN A 520 42.38 2.23 -7.51
C ASN A 520 42.71 1.35 -6.29
N ASN A 521 44.00 1.23 -5.97
CA ASN A 521 44.52 0.47 -4.83
C ASN A 521 44.05 1.01 -3.46
N SER A 522 43.70 2.30 -3.37
CA SER A 522 43.12 2.88 -2.14
C SER A 522 41.66 2.48 -1.91
N HIS A 523 41.05 1.80 -2.88
CA HIS A 523 39.66 1.39 -2.85
C HIS A 523 39.54 -0.15 -2.79
N LYS A 524 38.41 -0.66 -2.29
CA LYS A 524 38.24 -2.11 -2.07
C LYS A 524 36.78 -2.51 -2.03
N VAL A 525 36.45 -3.69 -2.59
CA VAL A 525 35.21 -4.38 -2.26
C VAL A 525 35.39 -5.08 -0.92
N SER A 526 34.66 -4.64 0.11
CA SER A 526 34.82 -5.12 1.48
C SER A 526 33.79 -6.16 1.88
N GLY A 527 32.66 -6.29 1.17
CA GLY A 527 31.67 -7.31 1.47
C GLY A 527 30.70 -7.63 0.35
N LEU A 528 30.11 -8.82 0.45
CA LEU A 528 29.02 -9.33 -0.38
C LEU A 528 27.95 -9.94 0.53
N TYR A 529 26.74 -9.38 0.53
CA TYR A 529 25.65 -9.89 1.34
C TYR A 529 24.40 -10.20 0.52
N ILE A 530 23.82 -11.38 0.75
CA ILE A 530 22.51 -11.73 0.21
C ILE A 530 21.44 -11.26 1.18
N LEU A 531 20.55 -10.39 0.72
CA LEU A 531 19.36 -9.97 1.44
C LEU A 531 18.21 -10.89 1.03
N TYR A 532 17.60 -11.59 1.98
CA TYR A 532 16.54 -12.52 1.67
C TYR A 532 15.45 -12.46 2.72
N ILE A 533 14.32 -13.06 2.43
CA ILE A 533 13.13 -12.97 3.28
C ILE A 533 12.98 -14.18 4.20
N SER A 534 12.63 -13.95 5.47
CA SER A 534 12.40 -15.00 6.46
C SER A 534 11.47 -14.52 7.57
N GLU A 535 10.79 -15.45 8.24
CA GLU A 535 9.91 -15.16 9.39
C GLU A 535 10.65 -14.78 10.68
N LYS A 536 11.99 -14.91 10.69
CA LYS A 536 12.84 -14.52 11.80
C LYS A 536 14.12 -13.92 11.27
N GLU A 537 14.50 -12.75 11.80
CA GLU A 537 15.80 -12.17 11.52
C GLU A 537 16.94 -13.10 11.95
N LYS A 538 17.83 -13.38 11.01
CA LYS A 538 18.94 -14.32 11.12
C LYS A 538 20.07 -13.81 10.26
N PHE A 539 21.26 -13.90 10.83
CA PHE A 539 22.50 -13.71 10.11
C PHE A 539 23.08 -15.08 9.74
N LYS A 540 23.17 -15.35 8.43
CA LYS A 540 23.71 -16.58 7.88
C LYS A 540 25.17 -16.41 7.50
N ARG A 541 26.04 -16.93 8.35
CA ARG A 541 27.48 -16.90 8.16
C ARG A 541 27.90 -17.87 7.06
N VAL A 542 28.82 -17.43 6.21
CA VAL A 542 29.54 -18.32 5.29
C VAL A 542 30.86 -18.79 5.92
N LEU A 543 31.53 -17.89 6.64
CA LEU A 543 32.78 -18.18 7.33
C LEU A 543 32.54 -18.67 8.77
N ARG A 544 33.56 -19.32 9.35
CA ARG A 544 33.54 -19.69 10.77
C ARG A 544 33.54 -18.42 11.64
N LYS A 545 32.92 -18.49 12.83
CA LYS A 545 32.80 -17.38 13.81
C LYS A 545 34.07 -16.54 13.97
N LYS A 546 35.24 -17.17 14.09
CA LYS A 546 36.53 -16.48 14.25
C LYS A 546 36.96 -15.59 13.07
N PHE A 547 36.30 -15.71 11.91
CA PHE A 547 36.60 -14.95 10.70
C PHE A 547 35.40 -14.10 10.25
N ASP A 548 34.28 -14.15 10.99
CA ASP A 548 33.03 -13.49 10.66
C ASP A 548 33.06 -12.00 11.00
N ILE A 549 32.38 -11.17 10.20
CA ILE A 549 32.44 -9.72 10.38
C ILE A 549 31.84 -9.24 11.69
N LEU A 550 30.74 -9.84 12.15
CA LEU A 550 30.02 -9.34 13.33
C LEU A 550 30.59 -9.85 14.65
N GLU A 551 31.34 -10.95 14.63
CA GLU A 551 31.82 -11.61 15.84
C GLU A 551 33.36 -11.66 15.99
N SER A 552 34.11 -11.39 14.92
CA SER A 552 35.57 -11.37 14.97
C SER A 552 36.13 -9.96 15.18
N GLU A 553 37.19 -9.85 15.98
CA GLU A 553 38.02 -8.65 16.06
C GLU A 553 38.83 -8.42 14.77
N ASN A 554 39.20 -9.51 14.09
CA ASN A 554 39.99 -9.50 12.86
C ASN A 554 39.24 -10.29 11.75
N PRO A 555 38.15 -9.74 11.20
CA PRO A 555 37.36 -10.44 10.20
C PRO A 555 38.10 -10.55 8.86
N ILE A 556 37.82 -11.62 8.12
CA ILE A 556 38.34 -11.77 6.75
C ILE A 556 37.48 -10.93 5.80
N LEU A 557 38.15 -10.21 4.90
CA LEU A 557 37.53 -9.38 3.87
C LEU A 557 37.95 -9.87 2.47
N PRO A 558 37.04 -9.85 1.47
CA PRO A 558 35.65 -9.43 1.55
C PRO A 558 34.81 -10.37 2.43
N SER A 559 33.97 -9.79 3.29
CA SER A 559 33.06 -10.55 4.15
C SER A 559 31.86 -11.04 3.34
N ILE A 560 31.49 -12.31 3.49
CA ILE A 560 30.37 -12.92 2.77
C ILE A 560 29.37 -13.48 3.76
N ALA A 561 28.11 -13.04 3.68
CA ALA A 561 27.04 -13.56 4.53
C ALA A 561 25.65 -13.35 3.91
N GLY A 562 24.63 -13.91 4.57
CA GLY A 562 23.23 -13.71 4.25
C GLY A 562 22.53 -13.00 5.40
N ILE A 563 21.67 -12.06 5.08
CA ILE A 563 20.87 -11.31 6.03
C ILE A 563 19.42 -11.59 5.72
N SER A 564 18.70 -12.16 6.68
CA SER A 564 17.26 -12.29 6.51
C SER A 564 16.52 -11.06 6.98
N ILE A 565 15.49 -10.69 6.24
CA ILE A 565 14.56 -9.61 6.52
C ILE A 565 13.22 -10.24 6.87
N ASP A 566 12.68 -9.88 8.03
CA ASP A 566 11.32 -10.22 8.44
C ASP A 566 10.42 -9.00 8.29
N PRO A 567 9.59 -8.90 7.23
CA PRO A 567 8.71 -7.75 7.04
C PRO A 567 7.73 -7.51 8.19
N LYS A 568 7.47 -8.52 9.04
CA LYS A 568 6.54 -8.41 10.16
C LYS A 568 7.15 -7.68 11.36
N SER A 569 8.45 -7.86 11.60
CA SER A 569 9.11 -7.42 12.83
C SER A 569 10.41 -6.64 12.62
N PHE A 570 10.70 -6.24 11.37
CA PHE A 570 11.92 -5.51 11.02
C PHE A 570 12.11 -4.26 11.87
N ASN A 571 13.28 -4.14 12.50
CA ASN A 571 13.62 -3.02 13.38
C ASN A 571 14.68 -2.11 12.73
N PHE A 572 14.29 -0.90 12.36
CA PHE A 572 15.18 0.08 11.72
C PHE A 572 16.39 0.49 12.58
N SER A 573 16.28 0.41 13.91
CA SER A 573 17.33 0.86 14.85
C SER A 573 18.19 -0.26 15.41
N ASN A 574 17.88 -1.52 15.09
CA ASN A 574 18.66 -2.67 15.54
C ASN A 574 18.46 -3.84 14.57
N ASN A 575 19.20 -3.80 13.47
CA ASN A 575 19.18 -4.85 12.45
C ASN A 575 20.61 -5.19 11.97
N TYR A 576 20.72 -6.30 11.27
CA TYR A 576 22.01 -6.79 10.76
C TYR A 576 22.59 -5.92 9.63
N ILE A 577 21.76 -5.25 8.83
CA ILE A 577 22.24 -4.34 7.76
C ILE A 577 23.00 -3.18 8.41
N GLU A 578 22.40 -2.53 9.39
CA GLU A 578 23.01 -1.45 10.16
C GLU A 578 24.29 -1.92 10.88
N SER A 579 24.23 -3.09 11.51
CA SER A 579 25.38 -3.69 12.23
C SER A 579 26.57 -3.92 11.30
N ILE A 580 26.33 -4.41 10.09
CA ILE A 580 27.36 -4.63 9.07
C ILE A 580 27.94 -3.31 8.58
N ILE A 581 27.10 -2.32 8.29
CA ILE A 581 27.55 -0.98 7.90
C ILE A 581 28.43 -0.37 9.01
N ASN A 582 28.02 -0.50 10.28
CA ASN A 582 28.81 -0.06 11.44
C ASN A 582 30.19 -0.71 11.48
N LYS A 583 30.25 -2.03 11.27
CA LYS A 583 31.51 -2.75 11.35
C LYS A 583 32.46 -2.42 10.19
N HIS A 584 31.94 -2.24 8.98
CA HIS A 584 32.75 -1.77 7.85
C HIS A 584 33.29 -0.35 8.08
N ILE A 585 32.51 0.54 8.69
CA ILE A 585 32.98 1.87 9.08
C ILE A 585 34.15 1.81 10.07
N GLU A 586 34.03 0.96 11.10
CA GLU A 586 35.09 0.74 12.09
C GLU A 586 36.38 0.26 11.42
N ILE A 587 36.26 -0.73 10.53
CA ILE A 587 37.38 -1.28 9.76
C ILE A 587 38.02 -0.21 8.88
N LEU A 588 37.21 0.58 8.16
CA LEU A 588 37.71 1.66 7.30
C LEU A 588 38.45 2.72 8.11
N LYS A 589 37.93 3.13 9.26
CA LYS A 589 38.60 4.09 10.16
C LYS A 589 39.94 3.57 10.64
N ASN A 590 39.98 2.32 11.11
CA ASN A 590 41.21 1.71 11.61
C ASN A 590 42.28 1.64 10.52
N ARG A 591 41.89 1.35 9.27
CA ARG A 591 42.81 1.35 8.13
C ARG A 591 43.38 2.73 7.85
N VAL A 592 42.53 3.75 7.81
CA VAL A 592 42.95 5.15 7.55
C VAL A 592 43.81 5.70 8.69
N SER A 593 43.70 5.20 9.92
CA SER A 593 44.52 5.64 11.06
C SER A 593 45.90 4.98 11.15
N VAL A 594 46.14 3.89 10.41
CA VAL A 594 47.39 3.11 10.46
C VAL A 594 48.35 3.49 9.33
N GLU A 595 47.84 4.09 8.25
CA GLU A 595 48.60 4.72 7.17
C GLU A 595 48.83 6.21 7.46
#